data_AF-A0A0P7Y1A6-F1
#
_entry.id   AF-A0A0P7Y1A6-F1
#
_cell.length_a   1.000
_cell.length_b   1.000
_cell.length_c   1.000
_cell.angle_alpha   90.00
_cell.angle_beta   90.00
_cell.angle_gamma   90.00
#
_symmetry.space_group_name_H-M   'P 1'
#
loop_
_entity.id
_entity.type
_entity.pdbx_description
1 polymer ?
#
loop_
_entity_poly.entity_id
_entity_poly.type
_entity_poly.pdbx_seq_one_letter_code
_entity_poly.pdbx_strand_id
1 'polypeptide(L)' 'MSTFGRDSTTDDVLAGHDLAGVTVFITGANSGLGQETARAMAAKGAAVVMAGRDQARLDEAVA' A
#
# COMPACT_ATOMS: atom_id res chain seq x y z
N MET A 1 -13.72 -18.23 -10.16
CA MET A 1 -13.02 -18.29 -8.86
C MET A 1 -11.95 -17.21 -8.85
N SER A 2 -11.81 -16.48 -7.75
CA SER A 2 -10.70 -15.55 -7.53
C SER A 2 -9.40 -16.34 -7.36
N THR A 3 -8.31 -15.89 -7.99
CA THR A 3 -6.96 -16.48 -7.82
C THR A 3 -6.41 -16.28 -6.41
N PHE A 4 -6.92 -15.30 -5.67
CA PHE A 4 -6.49 -14.96 -4.31
C PHE A 4 -7.55 -15.34 -3.27
N GLY A 5 -7.08 -15.68 -2.07
CA GLY A 5 -7.91 -16.13 -0.95
C GLY A 5 -7.58 -15.39 0.35
N ARG A 6 -8.19 -15.86 1.45
CA ARG A 6 -8.03 -15.27 2.79
C ARG A 6 -6.57 -15.21 3.26
N ASP A 7 -5.78 -16.22 2.89
CA ASP A 7 -4.40 -16.36 3.34
C ASP A 7 -3.39 -15.74 2.38
N SER A 8 -3.85 -15.14 1.26
CA SER A 8 -2.99 -14.41 0.33
C SER A 8 -2.51 -13.11 0.95
N THR A 9 -1.21 -12.84 0.82
CA THR A 9 -0.60 -11.59 1.27
C THR A 9 -0.63 -10.53 0.17
N THR A 10 -0.37 -9.27 0.53
CA THR A 10 -0.16 -8.19 -0.44
C THR A 10 1.03 -8.44 -1.35
N ASP A 11 2.06 -9.14 -0.85
CA ASP A 11 3.22 -9.52 -1.65
C ASP A 11 2.87 -10.59 -2.70
N ASP A 12 2.01 -11.55 -2.35
CA ASP A 12 1.49 -12.55 -3.31
C ASP A 12 0.64 -11.88 -4.40
N VAL A 13 -0.22 -10.94 -4.00
CA VAL A 13 -1.10 -10.22 -4.93
C VAL A 13 -0.29 -9.34 -5.89
N LEU A 14 0.81 -8.75 -5.42
CA LEU A 14 1.68 -7.90 -6.24
C LEU A 14 2.87 -8.66 -6.86
N ALA A 15 2.91 -9.99 -6.76
CA ALA A 15 3.98 -10.79 -7.35
C ALA A 15 4.05 -10.57 -8.87
N GLY A 16 5.24 -10.27 -9.39
CA GLY A 16 5.48 -10.01 -10.81
C GLY A 16 5.04 -8.63 -11.32
N HIS A 17 4.51 -7.75 -10.46
CA HIS A 17 4.18 -6.38 -10.81
C HIS A 17 5.34 -5.43 -10.49
N ASP A 18 5.82 -4.71 -11.51
CA ASP A 18 6.69 -3.54 -11.36
C ASP A 18 5.83 -2.28 -11.49
N LEU A 19 5.88 -1.43 -10.47
CA LEU A 19 5.11 -0.19 -10.38
C LEU A 19 6.00 1.05 -10.51
N ALA A 20 7.25 0.90 -10.96
CA ALA A 20 8.12 2.02 -11.24
C ALA A 20 7.45 3.04 -12.19
N GLY A 21 7.52 4.32 -11.82
CA GLY A 21 6.89 5.41 -12.58
C GLY A 21 5.38 5.55 -12.37
N VAL A 22 4.75 4.67 -11.59
CA VAL A 22 3.33 4.79 -11.21
C VAL A 22 3.20 5.63 -9.94
N THR A 23 2.29 6.60 -9.95
CA THR A 23 1.89 7.32 -8.73
C THR A 23 0.58 6.77 -8.22
N VAL A 24 0.53 6.42 -6.93
CA VAL A 24 -0.66 5.85 -6.28
C VAL A 24 -1.12 6.76 -5.16
N PHE A 25 -2.40 7.13 -5.16
CA PHE A 25 -3.03 7.87 -4.08
C PHE A 25 -3.86 6.94 -3.19
N ILE A 26 -3.53 6.87 -1.90
CA ILE A 26 -4.18 5.97 -0.94
C ILE A 26 -4.83 6.78 0.18
N THR A 27 -6.16 6.67 0.30
CA THR A 27 -6.93 7.26 1.41
C THR A 27 -7.01 6.29 2.59
N GLY A 28 -7.06 6.82 3.82
CA GLY A 28 -7.07 5.97 5.02
C GLY A 28 -5.75 5.23 5.22
N ALA A 29 -4.65 5.77 4.69
CA ALA A 29 -3.34 5.15 4.68
C ALA A 29 -2.60 5.18 6.03
N ASN A 30 -3.23 5.74 7.07
CA ASN A 30 -2.63 5.93 8.39
C ASN A 30 -2.77 4.72 9.33
N SER A 31 -3.34 3.60 8.87
CA SER A 31 -3.40 2.33 9.62
C SER A 31 -3.90 1.16 8.76
N GLY A 32 -3.76 -0.06 9.29
CA GLY A 32 -4.44 -1.26 8.79
C GLY A 32 -4.18 -1.51 7.31
N LEU A 33 -5.24 -1.81 6.55
CA LEU A 33 -5.15 -2.16 5.14
C LEU A 33 -4.59 -1.02 4.26
N GLY A 34 -4.87 0.23 4.60
CA GLY A 34 -4.36 1.38 3.84
C GLY A 34 -2.85 1.50 3.97
N GLN A 35 -2.33 1.40 5.18
CA GLN A 35 -0.89 1.40 5.46
C GLN A 35 -0.19 0.19 4.81
N GLU A 36 -0.78 -1.00 4.96
CA GLU A 36 -0.29 -2.24 4.35
C GLU A 36 -0.19 -2.14 2.83
N THR A 37 -1.22 -1.58 2.19
CA THR A 37 -1.27 -1.37 0.74
C THR A 37 -0.21 -0.35 0.30
N ALA A 38 -0.05 0.74 1.05
CA ALA A 38 0.98 1.74 0.79
C ALA A 38 2.38 1.14 0.85
N ARG A 39 2.70 0.38 1.89
CA ARG A 39 3.99 -0.30 2.02
C ARG A 39 4.25 -1.23 0.83
N ALA A 40 3.28 -2.10 0.52
CA ALA A 40 3.46 -3.12 -0.52
C ALA A 40 3.63 -2.49 -1.92
N MET A 41 2.85 -1.45 -2.25
CA MET A 41 2.99 -0.75 -3.53
C MET A 41 4.29 0.04 -3.64
N ALA A 42 4.72 0.71 -2.57
CA ALA A 42 6.01 1.38 -2.52
C ALA A 42 7.17 0.39 -2.71
N ALA A 43 7.08 -0.80 -2.11
CA ALA A 43 8.06 -1.88 -2.28
C ALA A 43 8.16 -2.41 -3.73
N LYS A 44 7.12 -2.18 -4.56
CA LYS A 44 7.14 -2.46 -6.01
C LYS A 44 7.54 -1.27 -6.87
N GLY A 45 8.00 -0.16 -6.27
CA GLY A 45 8.52 1.00 -6.99
C GLY A 45 7.51 2.12 -7.27
N ALA A 46 6.28 2.02 -6.74
CA ALA A 46 5.31 3.10 -6.88
C ALA A 46 5.70 4.33 -6.05
N ALA A 47 5.42 5.52 -6.58
CA ALA A 47 5.40 6.75 -5.80
C ALA A 47 4.06 6.84 -5.05
N VAL A 48 4.06 6.64 -3.73
CA VAL A 48 2.83 6.57 -2.94
C VAL A 48 2.54 7.90 -2.26
N VAL A 49 1.34 8.45 -2.50
CA VAL A 49 0.79 9.60 -1.79
C VAL A 49 -0.25 9.09 -0.80
N MET A 50 0.05 9.25 0.49
CA MET A 50 -0.82 8.81 1.58
C MET A 50 -1.69 9.95 2.09
N ALA A 51 -2.98 9.68 2.27
CA ALA A 51 -3.95 10.64 2.81
C ALA A 51 -4.73 10.06 3.99
N GLY A 52 -4.96 10.92 4.97
CA GLY A 52 -5.66 10.61 6.22
C GLY A 52 -6.05 11.90 6.93
N ARG A 53 -6.88 11.78 7.96
CA ARG A 53 -7.35 12.95 8.75
C ARG A 53 -6.36 13.37 9.85
N ASP A 54 -5.51 12.45 10.27
CA ASP A 54 -4.57 12.61 11.37
C ASP A 54 -3.15 12.56 10.80
N GLN A 55 -2.47 13.71 10.85
CA GLN A 55 -1.12 13.86 10.32
C GLN A 55 -0.09 13.07 11.14
N ALA A 56 -0.19 13.09 12.47
CA ALA A 56 0.77 12.36 13.32
C ALA A 56 0.74 10.87 13.03
N ARG A 57 -0.45 10.30 12.82
CA ARG A 57 -0.59 8.89 12.42
C ARG A 57 -0.12 8.60 10.99
N LEU A 58 -0.16 9.57 10.08
CA LEU A 58 0.44 9.42 8.75
C LEU A 58 1.97 9.43 8.86
N ASP A 59 2.52 10.32 9.68
CA ASP A 59 3.96 10.44 9.92
C ASP A 59 4.52 9.17 10.59
N GLU A 60 3.80 8.59 11.56
CA GLU A 60 4.15 7.28 12.13
C GLU A 60 4.05 6.14 11.11
N ALA A 61 3.11 6.21 10.17
CA ALA A 61 2.89 5.16 9.17
C ALA A 61 3.93 5.14 8.04
N VAL A 62 4.65 6.25 7.81
CA VAL A 62 5.78 6.34 6.85
C VAL A 62 7.14 6.00 7.45
N ALA A 63 7.27 5.98 8.78
CA ALA A 63 8.52 5.73 9.49
C ALA A 63 8.97 4.27 9.39
#